data_AF-A0A7R9C8L1-F1
#
_entry.id   AF-A0A7R9C8L1-F1
#
_cell.length_a   1.000
_cell.length_b   1.000
_cell.length_c   1.000
_cell.angle_alpha   90.00
_cell.angle_beta   90.00
_cell.angle_gamma   90.00
#
_symmetry.space_group_name_H-M   'P 1'
#
loop_
_entity.id
_entity.type
_entity.pdbx_description
1 polymer ?
#
loop_
_entity_poly.entity_id
_entity_poly.type
_entity_poly.pdbx_seq_one_letter_code
_entity_poly.pdbx_strand_id
1 'polypeptide(L)'
;MNPNSILSPQVKLGLGISAAVALIIALIGVVLTFWYKKKLQKKFYSPDEIVEFEKLKITNPNYGIVLEGIKKYYDVIWPDFFIAFCVNTIYLNKYSNIYVEDENDYLSISLAALSYQNVKQHIANKNNIKLQQIIKEKQISAQDFKISDQEIAKNERFDFILNLKTISLPQSIDTFLPYLSDNGILLLNFFDLKQIKASKEFFEKQNLKYETLKFGNKNVILLAKNSVRNKISDEREN
;
A
#
# COMPACT_ATOMS: atom_id res chain seq x y z
N MET A 1 -7.67 20.89 -56.08
CA MET A 1 -6.29 21.39 -55.94
C MET A 1 -6.25 22.30 -54.72
N ASN A 2 -5.58 21.89 -53.64
CA ASN A 2 -5.48 22.72 -52.43
C ASN A 2 -4.17 23.52 -52.51
N PRO A 3 -4.22 24.85 -52.61
CA PRO A 3 -3.03 25.70 -52.58
C PRO A 3 -2.54 25.86 -51.13
N ASN A 4 -1.28 26.25 -50.96
CA ASN A 4 -0.57 26.52 -49.69
C ASN A 4 0.15 25.32 -49.05
N SER A 5 1.01 24.69 -49.84
CA SER A 5 2.19 24.02 -49.29
C SER A 5 3.45 24.75 -49.75
N ILE A 6 4.15 25.41 -48.82
CA ILE A 6 5.40 26.13 -49.07
C ILE A 6 6.55 25.17 -49.46
N LEU A 7 6.42 23.88 -49.13
CA LEU A 7 7.45 22.86 -49.35
C LEU A 7 7.09 21.98 -50.56
N SER A 8 8.09 21.70 -51.39
CA SER A 8 7.93 20.82 -52.56
C SER A 8 7.61 19.38 -52.12
N PRO A 9 6.91 18.59 -52.96
CA PRO A 9 6.55 17.21 -52.64
C PRO A 9 7.75 16.32 -52.27
N GLN A 10 8.90 16.55 -52.91
CA GLN A 10 10.14 15.83 -52.64
C GLN A 10 10.73 16.18 -51.26
N VAL A 11 10.63 17.46 -50.85
CA VAL A 11 11.09 17.92 -49.54
C VAL A 11 10.19 17.36 -48.43
N LYS A 12 8.87 17.27 -48.66
CA LYS A 12 7.94 16.60 -47.71
C LYS A 12 8.25 15.12 -47.54
N LEU A 13 8.56 14.43 -48.62
CA LEU A 13 8.92 13.01 -48.58
C LEU A 13 10.23 12.79 -47.83
N GLY A 14 11.23 13.64 -48.06
CA GLY A 14 12.50 13.63 -47.32
C GLY A 14 12.32 13.91 -45.82
N LEU A 15 11.47 14.88 -45.45
CA LEU A 15 11.10 15.17 -44.06
C LEU A 15 10.35 14.02 -43.40
N GLY A 16 9.47 13.34 -44.13
CA GLY A 16 8.74 12.17 -43.62
C GLY A 16 9.68 11.00 -43.32
N ILE A 17 10.63 10.73 -44.20
CA ILE A 17 11.63 9.66 -44.01
C ILE A 17 12.57 10.01 -42.85
N SER A 18 13.06 11.25 -42.76
CA SER A 18 13.97 11.67 -41.68
C SER A 18 13.28 11.63 -40.31
N ALA A 19 12.03 12.07 -40.22
CA ALA A 19 11.23 11.96 -39.01
C ALA A 19 11.01 10.49 -38.60
N ALA A 20 10.70 9.61 -39.55
CA ALA A 20 10.54 8.18 -39.28
C ALA A 20 11.82 7.54 -38.75
N VAL A 21 12.98 7.85 -39.35
CA VAL A 21 14.29 7.36 -38.90
C VAL A 21 14.60 7.86 -37.48
N ALA A 22 14.38 9.14 -37.18
CA ALA A 22 14.58 9.68 -35.84
C ALA A 22 13.70 8.99 -34.79
N LEU A 23 12.44 8.69 -35.14
CA LEU A 23 11.49 8.01 -34.27
C LEU A 23 11.90 6.55 -33.99
N ILE A 24 12.41 5.85 -35.00
CA ILE A 24 12.99 4.50 -34.85
C ILE A 24 14.21 4.52 -33.92
N ILE A 25 15.12 5.47 -34.10
CA ILE A 25 16.30 5.63 -33.22
C ILE A 25 15.86 5.90 -31.77
N ALA A 26 14.87 6.77 -31.57
CA ALA A 26 14.33 7.06 -30.24
C ALA A 26 13.70 5.82 -29.59
N LEU A 27 12.92 5.03 -30.34
CA LEU A 27 12.34 3.76 -29.89
C LEU A 27 13.42 2.76 -29.48
N ILE A 28 14.46 2.59 -30.30
CA ILE A 28 15.59 1.71 -29.97
C ILE A 28 16.30 2.18 -28.70
N GLY A 29 16.53 3.49 -28.55
CA GLY A 29 17.12 4.09 -27.36
C GLY A 29 16.31 3.81 -26.09
N VAL A 30 14.98 3.91 -26.16
CA VAL A 30 14.08 3.56 -25.04
C VAL A 30 14.18 2.08 -24.70
N VAL A 31 14.14 1.19 -25.69
CA VAL A 31 14.25 -0.27 -25.48
C VAL A 31 15.59 -0.64 -24.84
N LEU A 32 16.70 -0.10 -25.35
CA LEU A 32 18.04 -0.31 -24.81
C LEU A 32 18.16 0.21 -23.38
N THR A 33 17.63 1.40 -23.10
CA THR A 33 17.62 1.99 -21.75
C THR A 33 16.82 1.11 -20.78
N PHE A 34 15.66 0.60 -21.21
CA PHE A 34 14.84 -0.30 -20.39
C PHE A 34 15.57 -1.62 -20.12
N TRP A 35 16.23 -2.19 -21.13
CA TRP A 35 17.06 -3.39 -20.99
C TRP A 35 18.25 -3.18 -20.06
N TYR A 36 18.97 -2.08 -20.21
CA TYR A 36 20.13 -1.78 -19.39
C TYR A 36 19.73 -1.52 -17.93
N LYS A 37 18.66 -0.74 -17.70
CA LYS A 37 18.08 -0.53 -16.37
C LYS A 37 17.69 -1.86 -15.73
N LYS A 38 17.01 -2.74 -16.46
CA LYS A 38 16.61 -4.08 -15.98
C LYS A 38 17.82 -4.97 -15.66
N LYS A 39 18.91 -4.88 -16.46
CA LYS A 39 20.16 -5.63 -16.23
C LYS A 39 20.92 -5.12 -15.01
N LEU A 40 20.97 -3.81 -14.79
CA LEU A 40 21.59 -3.21 -13.61
C LEU A 40 20.80 -3.52 -12.34
N GLN A 41 19.48 -3.39 -12.35
CA GLN A 41 18.64 -3.72 -11.19
C GLN A 41 18.79 -5.17 -10.72
N LYS A 42 19.09 -6.11 -11.63
CA LYS A 42 19.36 -7.52 -11.27
C LYS A 42 20.75 -7.78 -10.69
N LYS A 43 21.69 -6.83 -10.80
CA LYS A 43 23.11 -7.03 -10.47
C LYS A 43 23.57 -6.39 -9.16
N PHE A 44 22.73 -5.59 -8.51
CA PHE A 44 23.13 -4.86 -7.31
C PHE A 44 22.08 -5.03 -6.22
N TYR A 45 22.19 -6.13 -5.48
CA TYR A 45 22.16 -5.97 -4.05
C TYR A 45 23.62 -5.85 -3.61
N SER A 46 23.98 -4.78 -2.92
CA SER A 46 25.29 -4.72 -2.27
C SER A 46 25.40 -5.91 -1.29
N PRO A 47 26.62 -6.39 -0.97
CA PRO A 47 26.78 -7.42 0.05
C PRO A 47 26.06 -7.07 1.36
N ASP A 48 26.05 -5.79 1.73
CA ASP A 48 25.35 -5.29 2.90
C ASP A 48 23.82 -5.39 2.76
N GLU A 49 23.27 -5.06 1.59
CA GLU A 49 21.83 -5.21 1.29
C GLU A 49 21.41 -6.69 1.30
N ILE A 50 22.27 -7.61 0.84
CA ILE A 50 22.01 -9.05 0.91
C ILE A 50 21.96 -9.50 2.37
N VAL A 51 22.92 -9.07 3.18
CA VAL A 51 22.97 -9.40 4.62
C VAL A 51 21.74 -8.84 5.34
N GLU A 52 21.33 -7.61 5.03
CA GLU A 52 20.13 -7.01 5.60
C GLU A 52 18.86 -7.74 5.15
N PHE A 53 18.75 -8.09 3.88
CA PHE A 53 17.64 -8.86 3.35
C PHE A 53 17.50 -10.24 4.02
N GLU A 54 18.61 -10.96 4.24
CA GLU A 54 18.59 -12.23 4.95
C GLU A 54 18.21 -12.07 6.44
N LYS A 55 18.64 -10.98 7.11
CA LYS A 55 18.16 -10.65 8.47
C LYS A 55 16.66 -10.39 8.50
N LEU A 56 16.12 -9.71 7.49
CA LEU A 56 14.69 -9.43 7.37
C LEU A 56 13.88 -10.72 7.17
N LYS A 57 14.38 -11.68 6.39
CA LYS A 57 13.74 -13.00 6.23
C LYS A 57 13.72 -13.84 7.50
N ILE A 58 14.76 -13.75 8.33
CA ILE A 58 14.78 -14.43 9.63
C ILE A 58 13.69 -13.86 10.54
N THR A 59 13.47 -12.54 10.48
CA THR A 59 12.47 -11.86 11.32
C THR A 59 11.04 -12.03 10.78
N ASN A 60 10.88 -11.98 9.46
CA ASN A 60 9.63 -12.22 8.74
C ASN A 60 9.82 -13.37 7.75
N PRO A 61 9.37 -14.60 8.05
CA PRO A 61 9.49 -15.73 7.12
C PRO A 61 8.71 -15.51 5.82
N ASN A 62 7.74 -14.59 5.82
CA ASN A 62 6.93 -14.20 4.67
C ASN A 62 7.38 -12.88 4.03
N TYR A 63 8.65 -12.47 4.23
CA TYR A 63 9.19 -11.23 3.66
C TYR A 63 9.06 -11.22 2.12
N GLY A 64 8.29 -10.27 1.60
CA GLY A 64 8.05 -10.11 0.16
C GLY A 64 7.14 -11.17 -0.48
N ILE A 65 6.49 -12.03 0.31
CA ILE A 65 5.54 -13.03 -0.17
C ILE A 65 4.15 -12.40 -0.34
N VAL A 66 3.42 -12.81 -1.38
CA VAL A 66 2.02 -12.44 -1.64
C VAL A 66 1.19 -13.66 -2.04
N LEU A 67 -0.12 -13.63 -1.74
CA LEU A 67 -1.03 -14.75 -2.02
C LEU A 67 -1.59 -14.71 -3.45
N GLU A 68 -0.77 -15.04 -4.45
CA GLU A 68 -1.20 -15.08 -5.86
C GLU A 68 -2.43 -15.97 -6.10
N GLY A 69 -2.51 -17.10 -5.38
CA GLY A 69 -3.52 -18.13 -5.62
C GLY A 69 -4.97 -17.73 -5.29
N ILE A 70 -5.18 -16.62 -4.56
CA ILE A 70 -6.51 -16.12 -4.19
C ILE A 70 -6.96 -14.91 -5.02
N LYS A 71 -6.08 -14.28 -5.80
CA LYS A 71 -6.43 -13.07 -6.56
C LYS A 71 -7.60 -13.30 -7.53
N LYS A 72 -7.69 -14.50 -8.11
CA LYS A 72 -8.75 -14.90 -9.05
C LYS A 72 -10.19 -14.81 -8.51
N TYR A 73 -10.38 -14.68 -7.19
CA TYR A 73 -11.69 -14.58 -6.55
C TYR A 73 -12.19 -13.13 -6.45
N TYR A 74 -11.37 -12.15 -6.83
CA TYR A 74 -11.60 -10.74 -6.57
C TYR A 74 -11.41 -9.88 -7.82
N ASP A 75 -12.33 -8.94 -8.03
CA ASP A 75 -12.21 -7.92 -9.08
C ASP A 75 -11.37 -6.72 -8.62
N VAL A 76 -11.41 -6.42 -7.32
CA VAL A 76 -10.66 -5.32 -6.69
C VAL A 76 -9.60 -5.90 -5.77
N ILE A 77 -8.33 -5.72 -6.14
CA ILE A 77 -7.18 -6.19 -5.35
C ILE A 77 -6.21 -5.05 -5.06
N TRP A 78 -5.53 -5.13 -3.91
CA TRP A 78 -4.42 -4.26 -3.61
C TRP A 78 -3.14 -4.70 -4.34
N PRO A 79 -2.27 -3.75 -4.76
CA PRO A 79 -0.99 -4.09 -5.38
C PRO A 79 -0.12 -4.95 -4.47
N ASP A 80 0.68 -5.85 -5.05
CA ASP A 80 1.54 -6.78 -4.29
C ASP A 80 2.53 -6.06 -3.36
N PHE A 81 3.09 -4.95 -3.83
CA PHE A 81 3.99 -4.14 -3.02
C PHE A 81 3.30 -3.56 -1.78
N PHE A 82 1.99 -3.28 -1.86
CA PHE A 82 1.22 -2.81 -0.71
C PHE A 82 1.02 -3.95 0.31
N ILE A 83 0.64 -5.14 -0.16
CA ILE A 83 0.48 -6.32 0.71
C ILE A 83 1.80 -6.62 1.43
N ALA A 84 2.91 -6.69 0.70
CA ALA A 84 4.23 -6.93 1.26
C ALA A 84 4.64 -5.83 2.27
N PHE A 85 4.35 -4.56 1.96
CA PHE A 85 4.59 -3.44 2.87
C PHE A 85 3.83 -3.61 4.20
N CYS A 86 2.53 -3.92 4.14
CA CYS A 86 1.71 -4.12 5.33
C CYS A 86 2.20 -5.32 6.16
N VAL A 87 2.46 -6.46 5.53
CA VAL A 87 2.97 -7.66 6.22
C VAL A 87 4.32 -7.36 6.89
N ASN A 88 5.26 -6.75 6.17
CA ASN A 88 6.56 -6.37 6.72
C ASN A 88 6.42 -5.40 7.89
N THR A 89 5.52 -4.42 7.78
CA THR A 89 5.25 -3.46 8.86
C THR A 89 4.77 -4.17 10.12
N ILE A 90 3.86 -5.14 9.98
CA ILE A 90 3.35 -5.94 11.10
C ILE A 90 4.48 -6.71 11.80
N TYR A 91 5.32 -7.42 11.03
CA TYR A 91 6.42 -8.21 11.60
C TYR A 91 7.48 -7.34 12.26
N LEU A 92 7.96 -6.30 11.57
CA LEU A 92 9.07 -5.48 12.05
C LEU A 92 8.71 -4.72 13.32
N ASN A 93 7.45 -4.31 13.46
CA ASN A 93 6.95 -3.62 14.66
C ASN A 93 6.30 -4.56 15.68
N LYS A 94 6.27 -5.88 15.40
CA LYS A 94 5.65 -6.91 16.27
C LYS A 94 4.19 -6.60 16.62
N TYR A 95 3.44 -6.10 15.66
CA TYR A 95 2.03 -5.79 15.82
C TYR A 95 1.19 -7.05 15.94
N SER A 96 0.20 -7.02 16.83
CA SER A 96 -0.56 -8.20 17.25
C SER A 96 -2.05 -8.09 16.94
N ASN A 97 -2.60 -6.88 17.09
CA ASN A 97 -4.00 -6.59 16.85
C ASN A 97 -4.15 -5.72 15.62
N ILE A 98 -4.66 -6.31 14.54
CA ILE A 98 -4.83 -5.65 13.24
C ILE A 98 -6.31 -5.43 12.99
N TYR A 99 -6.68 -4.23 12.58
CA TYR A 99 -8.02 -3.92 12.08
C TYR A 99 -7.97 -3.54 10.60
N VAL A 100 -8.86 -4.12 9.80
CA VAL A 100 -8.97 -3.85 8.36
C VAL A 100 -10.39 -3.45 8.02
N GLU A 101 -10.54 -2.31 7.37
CA GLU A 101 -11.78 -1.89 6.74
C GLU A 101 -11.55 -1.59 5.27
N ASP A 102 -12.17 -2.42 4.43
CA ASP A 102 -11.97 -2.42 2.99
C ASP A 102 -13.25 -2.86 2.24
N GLU A 103 -13.20 -2.87 0.91
CA GLU A 103 -14.32 -3.24 0.03
C GLU A 103 -14.60 -4.76 0.01
N ASN A 104 -13.58 -5.58 0.27
CA ASN A 104 -13.64 -7.04 0.30
C ASN A 104 -12.62 -7.63 1.29
N ASP A 105 -12.62 -8.95 1.49
CA ASP A 105 -11.75 -9.64 2.46
C ASP A 105 -10.35 -10.02 1.92
N TYR A 106 -9.97 -9.65 0.69
CA TYR A 106 -8.67 -10.00 0.10
C TYR A 106 -7.49 -9.55 0.97
N LEU A 107 -7.52 -8.30 1.44
CA LEU A 107 -6.46 -7.76 2.30
C LEU A 107 -6.45 -8.46 3.65
N SER A 108 -7.60 -8.64 4.29
CA SER A 108 -7.71 -9.31 5.59
C SER A 108 -7.16 -10.75 5.54
N ILE A 109 -7.50 -11.49 4.48
CA ILE A 109 -6.98 -12.86 4.24
C ILE A 109 -5.47 -12.82 4.07
N SER A 110 -4.97 -11.90 3.24
CA SER A 110 -3.54 -11.77 2.98
C SER A 110 -2.77 -11.45 4.26
N LEU A 111 -3.26 -10.51 5.07
CA LEU A 111 -2.63 -10.17 6.33
C LEU A 111 -2.70 -11.31 7.35
N ALA A 112 -3.86 -11.94 7.53
CA ALA A 112 -4.01 -13.02 8.51
C ALA A 112 -3.09 -14.21 8.18
N ALA A 113 -3.05 -14.63 6.92
CA ALA A 113 -2.23 -15.77 6.51
C ALA A 113 -0.74 -15.49 6.49
N LEU A 114 -0.32 -14.28 6.09
CA LEU A 114 1.10 -13.96 5.96
C LEU A 114 1.71 -13.45 7.27
N SER A 115 0.94 -12.80 8.13
CA SER A 115 1.44 -12.28 9.41
C SER A 115 1.20 -13.20 10.62
N TYR A 116 0.33 -14.21 10.47
CA TYR A 116 -0.14 -15.08 11.55
C TYR A 116 -0.80 -14.35 12.74
N GLN A 117 -1.18 -13.09 12.53
CA GLN A 117 -1.82 -12.24 13.54
C GLN A 117 -3.34 -12.31 13.47
N ASN A 118 -3.98 -11.84 14.54
CA ASN A 118 -5.42 -11.66 14.59
C ASN A 118 -5.80 -10.45 13.74
N VAL A 119 -6.66 -10.66 12.76
CA VAL A 119 -7.20 -9.61 11.90
C VAL A 119 -8.69 -9.46 12.17
N LYS A 120 -9.09 -8.38 12.82
CA LYS A 120 -10.50 -7.98 12.85
C LYS A 120 -10.80 -7.23 11.55
N GLN A 121 -11.92 -7.54 10.93
CA GLN A 121 -12.31 -6.91 9.67
C GLN A 121 -13.71 -6.32 9.71
N HIS A 122 -13.90 -5.26 8.95
CA HIS A 122 -15.21 -4.73 8.62
C HIS A 122 -15.33 -4.55 7.10
N ILE A 123 -16.13 -5.40 6.47
CA ILE A 123 -16.38 -5.35 5.03
C ILE A 123 -17.76 -4.74 4.78
N ALA A 124 -17.82 -3.65 4.01
CA ALA A 124 -19.06 -2.91 3.77
C ALA A 124 -20.17 -3.77 3.15
N ASN A 125 -19.79 -4.69 2.25
CA ASN A 125 -20.70 -5.59 1.59
C ASN A 125 -20.29 -7.04 1.87
N LYS A 126 -21.03 -7.74 2.74
CA LYS A 126 -20.74 -9.13 3.12
C LYS A 126 -20.75 -10.10 1.94
N ASN A 127 -21.40 -9.77 0.80
CA ASN A 127 -21.35 -10.59 -0.41
C ASN A 127 -19.95 -10.62 -1.08
N ASN A 128 -19.08 -9.68 -0.70
CA ASN A 128 -17.71 -9.61 -1.18
C ASN A 128 -16.73 -10.47 -0.35
N ILE A 129 -17.22 -11.15 0.69
CA ILE A 129 -16.41 -12.10 1.47
C ILE A 129 -16.26 -13.40 0.67
N LYS A 130 -15.01 -13.77 0.33
CA LYS A 130 -14.70 -14.99 -0.42
C LYS A 130 -13.99 -16.05 0.41
N LEU A 131 -13.63 -15.78 1.66
CA LEU A 131 -12.87 -16.70 2.52
C LEU A 131 -13.44 -18.13 2.54
N GLN A 132 -14.75 -18.30 2.76
CA GLN A 132 -15.37 -19.64 2.84
C GLN A 132 -15.32 -20.39 1.49
N GLN A 133 -15.50 -19.67 0.38
CA GLN A 133 -15.33 -20.25 -0.95
C GLN A 133 -13.89 -20.71 -1.17
N ILE A 134 -12.91 -19.88 -0.79
CA ILE A 134 -11.48 -20.18 -0.92
C ILE A 134 -11.10 -21.40 -0.08
N ILE A 135 -11.51 -21.45 1.19
CA ILE A 135 -11.28 -22.56 2.11
C ILE A 135 -11.79 -23.87 1.49
N LYS A 136 -13.02 -23.86 0.98
CA LYS A 136 -13.64 -25.03 0.36
C LYS A 136 -12.91 -25.49 -0.90
N GLU A 137 -12.57 -24.58 -1.81
CA GLU A 137 -11.93 -24.92 -3.08
C GLU A 137 -10.46 -25.32 -2.92
N LYS A 138 -9.74 -24.71 -1.97
CA LYS A 138 -8.32 -24.98 -1.72
C LYS A 138 -8.08 -26.06 -0.67
N GLN A 139 -9.13 -26.52 0.01
CA GLN A 139 -9.06 -27.52 1.07
C GLN A 139 -8.11 -27.09 2.22
N ILE A 140 -8.16 -25.82 2.59
CA ILE A 140 -7.35 -25.22 3.67
C ILE A 140 -8.18 -25.22 4.96
N SER A 141 -7.55 -25.28 6.14
CA SER A 141 -8.28 -25.17 7.40
C SER A 141 -8.73 -23.73 7.66
N ALA A 142 -9.98 -23.55 8.09
CA ALA A 142 -10.46 -22.23 8.53
C ALA A 142 -9.67 -21.69 9.74
N GLN A 143 -9.08 -22.58 10.54
CA GLN A 143 -8.28 -22.21 11.71
C GLN A 143 -6.95 -21.55 11.33
N ASP A 144 -6.51 -21.71 10.07
CA ASP A 144 -5.30 -21.06 9.56
C ASP A 144 -5.49 -19.55 9.40
N PHE A 145 -6.74 -19.07 9.38
CA PHE A 145 -7.10 -17.66 9.25
C PHE A 145 -7.72 -17.15 10.55
N LYS A 146 -6.95 -16.36 11.30
CA LYS A 146 -7.43 -15.67 12.51
C LYS A 146 -8.18 -14.39 12.15
N ILE A 147 -9.33 -14.53 11.48
CA ILE A 147 -10.14 -13.40 11.01
C ILE A 147 -11.47 -13.34 11.79
N SER A 148 -11.83 -12.16 12.30
CA SER A 148 -13.14 -11.93 12.94
C SER A 148 -13.88 -10.76 12.30
N ASP A 149 -15.21 -10.84 12.19
CA ASP A 149 -16.08 -9.78 11.65
C ASP A 149 -16.94 -9.09 12.72
N GLN A 150 -16.51 -9.20 13.98
CA GLN A 150 -17.21 -8.60 15.13
C GLN A 150 -16.98 -7.08 15.19
N GLU A 151 -17.97 -6.37 15.73
CA GLU A 151 -17.85 -4.94 15.99
C GLU A 151 -16.65 -4.62 16.92
N ILE A 152 -16.12 -3.40 16.78
CA ILE A 152 -15.03 -2.93 17.64
C ILE A 152 -15.60 -2.67 19.03
N ALA A 153 -15.03 -3.33 20.05
CA ALA A 153 -15.42 -3.05 21.42
C ALA A 153 -14.81 -1.72 21.90
N LYS A 154 -15.51 -0.99 22.77
CA LYS A 154 -15.09 0.34 23.27
C LYS A 154 -13.65 0.37 23.83
N ASN A 155 -13.23 -0.71 24.48
CA ASN A 155 -11.91 -0.81 25.13
C ASN A 155 -10.86 -1.51 24.25
N GLU A 156 -11.22 -1.89 23.03
CA GLU A 156 -10.31 -2.57 22.12
C GLU A 156 -9.28 -1.60 21.56
N ARG A 157 -8.04 -2.09 21.38
CA ARG A 157 -6.93 -1.31 20.84
C ARG A 157 -6.22 -2.11 19.76
N PHE A 158 -5.90 -1.44 18.67
CA PHE A 158 -5.22 -2.01 17.52
C PHE A 158 -3.86 -1.35 17.32
N ASP A 159 -2.88 -2.18 17.01
CA ASP A 159 -1.53 -1.74 16.67
C ASP A 159 -1.45 -1.25 15.22
N PHE A 160 -2.32 -1.79 14.36
CA PHE A 160 -2.36 -1.39 12.97
C PHE A 160 -3.80 -1.36 12.48
N ILE A 161 -4.27 -0.16 12.11
CA ILE A 161 -5.61 0.06 11.58
C ILE A 161 -5.46 0.46 10.12
N LEU A 162 -6.09 -0.27 9.21
CA LEU A 162 -6.17 0.05 7.79
C LEU A 162 -7.61 0.42 7.46
N ASN A 163 -7.90 1.69 7.21
CA ASN A 163 -9.19 2.11 6.66
C ASN A 163 -8.96 2.61 5.24
N LEU A 164 -9.34 1.78 4.28
CA LEU A 164 -9.03 2.00 2.87
C LEU A 164 -10.25 2.42 2.05
N LYS A 165 -11.39 2.62 2.73
CA LYS A 165 -12.62 3.15 2.15
C LYS A 165 -12.50 4.62 1.77
N THR A 166 -13.37 5.02 0.86
CA THR A 166 -13.49 6.39 0.33
C THR A 166 -14.27 7.28 1.31
N ILE A 167 -13.71 7.54 2.49
CA ILE A 167 -14.22 8.55 3.44
C ILE A 167 -13.21 9.68 3.60
N SER A 168 -13.65 10.82 4.13
CA SER A 168 -12.73 11.95 4.35
C SER A 168 -11.70 11.62 5.43
N LEU A 169 -10.48 12.15 5.30
CA LEU A 169 -9.43 11.94 6.29
C LEU A 169 -9.84 12.34 7.71
N PRO A 170 -10.46 13.52 7.97
CA PRO A 170 -10.87 13.89 9.32
C PRO A 170 -11.87 12.90 9.93
N GLN A 171 -12.89 12.48 9.17
CA GLN A 171 -13.87 11.51 9.64
C GLN A 171 -13.23 10.16 9.96
N SER A 172 -12.31 9.71 9.11
CA SER A 172 -11.58 8.46 9.34
C SER A 172 -10.77 8.53 10.64
N ILE A 173 -10.08 9.65 10.85
CA ILE A 173 -9.25 9.84 12.04
C ILE A 173 -10.12 9.91 13.28
N ASP A 174 -11.18 10.71 13.29
CA ASP A 174 -12.09 10.81 14.45
C ASP A 174 -12.71 9.45 14.80
N THR A 175 -13.00 8.63 13.78
CA THR A 175 -13.57 7.29 13.96
C THR A 175 -12.55 6.30 14.54
N PHE A 176 -11.32 6.26 14.00
CA PHE A 176 -10.38 5.18 14.31
C PHE A 176 -9.28 5.53 15.31
N LEU A 177 -8.92 6.81 15.44
CA LEU A 177 -7.88 7.24 16.38
C LEU A 177 -8.14 6.81 17.83
N PRO A 178 -9.38 6.81 18.36
CA PRO A 178 -9.65 6.33 19.72
C PRO A 178 -9.31 4.84 19.95
N TYR A 179 -9.31 4.04 18.89
CA TYR A 179 -9.00 2.61 18.94
C TYR A 179 -7.53 2.31 18.62
N LEU A 180 -6.72 3.32 18.27
CA LEU A 180 -5.31 3.14 17.95
C LEU A 180 -4.48 3.00 19.23
N SER A 181 -3.63 1.97 19.31
CA SER A 181 -2.65 1.85 20.39
C SER A 181 -1.61 2.98 20.34
N ASP A 182 -0.87 3.20 21.42
CA ASP A 182 0.02 4.38 21.51
C ASP A 182 1.20 4.33 20.54
N ASN A 183 1.67 3.12 20.23
CA ASN A 183 2.69 2.87 19.20
C ASN A 183 2.10 2.36 17.88
N GLY A 184 0.77 2.48 17.75
CA GLY A 184 0.05 2.00 16.60
C GLY A 184 0.14 2.93 15.40
N ILE A 185 -0.12 2.36 14.22
CA ILE A 185 -0.19 3.09 12.96
C ILE A 185 -1.61 3.01 12.38
N LEU A 186 -2.15 4.16 12.00
CA LEU A 186 -3.37 4.29 11.22
C LEU A 186 -3.00 4.55 9.76
N LEU A 187 -3.41 3.67 8.86
CA LEU A 187 -3.16 3.76 7.43
C LEU A 187 -4.48 4.04 6.70
N LEU A 188 -4.55 5.19 6.02
CA LEU A 188 -5.75 5.65 5.33
C LEU A 188 -5.50 5.82 3.83
N ASN A 189 -6.51 5.56 3.01
CA ASN A 189 -6.48 5.90 1.58
C ASN A 189 -6.80 7.40 1.37
N PHE A 190 -6.17 8.03 0.37
CA PHE A 190 -6.52 9.39 -0.05
C PHE A 190 -6.39 9.59 -1.56
N PHE A 191 -7.17 10.52 -2.11
CA PHE A 191 -7.26 10.73 -3.57
C PHE A 191 -6.39 11.87 -4.08
N ASP A 192 -6.25 12.93 -3.29
CA ASP A 192 -5.55 14.15 -3.70
C ASP A 192 -4.68 14.69 -2.56
N LEU A 193 -3.47 15.13 -2.90
CA LEU A 193 -2.56 15.85 -2.00
C LEU A 193 -3.19 17.13 -1.45
N LYS A 194 -4.18 17.72 -2.12
CA LYS A 194 -4.96 18.84 -1.57
C LYS A 194 -5.67 18.46 -0.26
N GLN A 195 -6.13 17.22 -0.12
CA GLN A 195 -6.75 16.75 1.13
C GLN A 195 -5.74 16.76 2.27
N ILE A 196 -4.51 16.30 2.01
CA ILE A 196 -3.42 16.29 2.98
C ILE A 196 -3.10 17.72 3.45
N LYS A 197 -3.00 18.67 2.52
CA LYS A 197 -2.73 20.08 2.83
C LYS A 197 -3.85 20.68 3.68
N ALA A 198 -5.11 20.41 3.33
CA ALA A 198 -6.27 20.90 4.08
C ALA A 198 -6.39 20.28 5.49
N SER A 199 -5.88 19.05 5.68
CA SER A 199 -5.95 18.34 6.97
C SER A 199 -4.72 18.54 7.87
N LYS A 200 -3.71 19.31 7.44
CA LYS A 200 -2.46 19.48 8.20
C LYS A 200 -2.69 20.04 9.61
N GLU A 201 -3.47 21.11 9.74
CA GLU A 201 -3.81 21.69 11.05
C GLU A 201 -4.56 20.71 11.94
N PHE A 202 -5.40 19.86 11.34
CA PHE A 202 -6.13 18.84 12.07
C PHE A 202 -5.19 17.75 12.59
N PHE A 203 -4.21 17.30 11.80
CA PHE A 203 -3.19 16.36 12.27
C PHE A 203 -2.37 16.94 13.43
N GLU A 204 -2.00 18.22 13.36
CA GLU A 204 -1.26 18.91 14.43
C GLU A 204 -2.08 19.01 15.72
N LYS A 205 -3.38 19.34 15.62
CA LYS A 205 -4.32 19.38 16.76
C LYS A 205 -4.48 18.01 17.43
N GLN A 206 -4.51 16.94 16.63
CA GLN A 206 -4.58 15.55 17.11
C GLN A 206 -3.21 14.98 17.50
N ASN A 207 -2.15 15.80 17.47
CA ASN A 207 -0.77 15.41 17.75
C ASN A 207 -0.31 14.18 16.95
N LEU A 208 -0.58 14.17 15.64
CA LEU A 208 -0.24 13.09 14.72
C LEU A 208 1.00 13.44 13.88
N LYS A 209 1.91 12.48 13.74
CA LYS A 209 2.92 12.45 12.68
C LYS A 209 2.33 11.75 11.47
N TYR A 210 2.68 12.22 10.28
CA TYR A 210 2.20 11.61 9.06
C TYR A 210 3.27 11.44 7.98
N GLU A 211 3.11 10.41 7.16
CA GLU A 211 3.89 10.17 5.95
C GLU A 211 2.96 9.72 4.83
N THR A 212 3.23 10.11 3.59
CA THR A 212 2.42 9.72 2.43
C THR A 212 3.21 8.77 1.53
N LEU A 213 2.56 7.69 1.12
CA LEU A 213 3.11 6.69 0.21
C LEU A 213 2.17 6.48 -0.98
N LYS A 214 2.73 5.97 -2.08
CA LYS A 214 1.98 5.63 -3.29
C LYS A 214 2.23 4.18 -3.69
N PHE A 215 1.16 3.43 -3.87
CA PHE A 215 1.19 2.03 -4.27
C PHE A 215 0.37 1.88 -5.56
N GLY A 216 1.05 1.83 -6.70
CA GLY A 216 0.38 1.80 -8.01
C GLY A 216 -0.47 3.06 -8.23
N ASN A 217 -1.79 2.88 -8.36
CA ASN A 217 -2.77 3.96 -8.52
C ASN A 217 -3.43 4.40 -7.20
N LYS A 218 -3.03 3.84 -6.05
CA LYS A 218 -3.57 4.16 -4.73
C LYS A 218 -2.58 5.04 -3.96
N ASN A 219 -3.06 6.06 -3.27
CA ASN A 219 -2.23 6.84 -2.34
C ASN A 219 -2.68 6.56 -0.92
N VAL A 220 -1.74 6.41 -0.01
CA VAL A 220 -2.03 6.13 1.39
C VAL A 220 -1.26 7.06 2.30
N ILE A 221 -1.87 7.46 3.39
CA ILE A 221 -1.25 8.25 4.46
C ILE A 221 -1.10 7.34 5.69
N LEU A 222 0.10 7.29 6.24
CA LEU A 222 0.37 6.69 7.53
C LEU A 222 0.29 7.77 8.59
N LEU A 223 -0.39 7.48 9.69
CA LEU A 223 -0.58 8.36 10.82
C LEU A 223 -0.16 7.63 12.09
N ALA A 224 0.69 8.26 12.89
CA ALA A 224 1.11 7.74 14.18
C ALA A 224 0.97 8.83 15.25
N LYS A 225 0.63 8.44 16.48
CA LYS A 225 0.62 9.35 17.62
C LYS A 225 2.02 9.90 17.87
N ASN A 226 2.15 11.21 18.04
CA ASN A 226 3.43 11.84 18.29
C ASN A 226 3.77 11.81 19.80
N SER A 227 4.34 10.71 20.25
CA SER A 227 4.75 10.48 21.64
C SER A 227 5.88 11.40 22.14
N VAL A 228 6.61 12.08 21.26
CA VAL A 228 7.72 12.99 21.63
C VAL A 228 7.22 14.29 22.29
N ARG A 229 6.02 14.77 21.93
CA ARG A 229 5.45 15.98 22.56
C ARG A 229 5.01 15.73 24.01
N ASN A 230 4.47 14.54 24.30
CA ASN A 230 3.96 14.20 25.62
C ASN A 230 5.09 14.06 26.67
N LYS A 231 6.28 13.58 26.28
CA LYS A 231 7.43 13.51 27.20
C LYS A 231 7.93 14.89 27.66
N ILE A 232 7.88 15.90 26.78
CA ILE A 232 8.39 17.25 27.11
C ILE A 232 7.41 18.00 28.01
N SER A 233 6.10 17.72 27.94
CA SER A 233 5.12 18.27 28.88
C SER A 233 5.23 17.62 30.26
N ASP A 234 5.42 16.29 30.32
CA ASP A 234 5.52 15.56 31.60
C ASP A 234 6.83 15.86 32.36
N GLU A 235 7.91 16.21 31.66
CA GLU A 235 9.18 16.67 32.26
C GLU A 235 9.15 18.13 32.74
N ARG A 236 8.13 18.92 32.38
CA ARG A 236 7.97 20.31 32.84
C ARG A 236 6.96 20.46 33.98
N GLU A 237 6.19 19.42 34.25
CA GLU A 237 5.20 19.36 35.35
C GLU A 237 5.67 18.49 36.53
N ASN A 238 6.92 18.00 36.50
CA ASN A 238 7.64 17.42 37.64
C ASN A 238 8.85 18.29 38.01
#